data_AF-A0AA37AE31-F1
#
_entry.id   AF-A0AA37AE31-F1
#
_cell.length_a   1.000
_cell.length_b   1.000
_cell.length_c   1.000
_cell.angle_alpha   90.00
_cell.angle_beta   90.00
_cell.angle_gamma   90.00
#
_symmetry.space_group_name_H-M   'P 1'
#
loop_
_entity.id
_entity.type
_entity.pdbx_description
1 polymer ?
#
loop_
_entity_poly.entity_id
_entity_poly.type
_entity_poly.pdbx_seq_one_letter_code
_entity_poly.pdbx_strand_id
1 'polypeptide(L)'
;MIALRADESKIYPKYLFAVLRSREIQQQIYNTNVGDVIPHFKKQFLDQLLIPIPERSIQESIGDLYYVLSLKAERNKKINDNL
;
A
#
# COMPACT_ATOMS: atom_id res chain seq x y z
N MET A 1 5.73 -12.20 8.04
CA MET A 1 5.57 -11.63 6.68
C MET A 1 4.18 -11.99 6.18
N ILE A 2 3.38 -11.02 5.75
CA ILE A 2 2.02 -11.23 5.22
C ILE A 2 2.06 -11.02 3.71
N ALA A 3 1.47 -11.95 2.95
CA ALA A 3 1.25 -11.79 1.51
C ALA A 3 -0.21 -11.42 1.25
N LEU A 4 -0.42 -10.41 0.41
CA LEU A 4 -1.75 -9.98 -0.03
C LEU A 4 -1.86 -10.23 -1.53
N ARG A 5 -2.96 -10.87 -1.94
CA ARG A 5 -3.32 -11.03 -3.35
C ARG A 5 -4.62 -10.25 -3.59
N ALA A 6 -4.57 -9.29 -4.50
CA ALA A 6 -5.76 -8.56 -4.91
C ALA A 6 -6.70 -9.47 -5.71
N ASP A 7 -7.99 -9.31 -5.49
CA ASP A 7 -9.03 -9.80 -6.38
C ASP A 7 -9.31 -8.72 -7.43
N GLU A 8 -8.87 -8.94 -8.68
CA GLU A 8 -8.92 -7.94 -9.75
C GLU A 8 -10.35 -7.49 -10.10
N SER A 9 -11.35 -8.34 -9.79
CA SER A 9 -12.76 -8.01 -9.96
C SER A 9 -13.26 -6.96 -8.97
N LYS A 10 -12.57 -6.79 -7.84
CA LYS A 10 -12.95 -5.85 -6.77
C LYS A 10 -12.07 -4.61 -6.73
N ILE A 11 -10.77 -4.77 -7.00
CA ILE A 11 -9.80 -3.67 -6.84
C ILE A 11 -8.64 -3.82 -7.82
N TYR A 12 -8.17 -2.69 -8.36
CA TYR A 12 -6.99 -2.70 -9.22
C TYR A 12 -5.73 -2.99 -8.38
N PRO A 13 -4.90 -3.99 -8.74
CA PRO A 13 -3.76 -4.39 -7.90
C PRO A 13 -2.74 -3.27 -7.62
N LYS A 14 -2.44 -2.43 -8.63
CA LYS A 14 -1.50 -1.31 -8.42
C LYS A 14 -2.11 -0.19 -7.59
N TYR A 15 -3.43 -0.01 -7.67
CA TYR A 15 -4.14 0.89 -6.77
C TYR A 15 -4.05 0.39 -5.33
N LEU A 16 -4.31 -0.90 -5.08
CA LEU A 16 -4.14 -1.50 -3.75
C LEU A 16 -2.71 -1.31 -3.24
N PHE A 17 -1.70 -1.51 -4.09
CA PHE A 17 -0.30 -1.26 -3.76
C PHE A 17 -0.04 0.18 -3.33
N ALA A 18 -0.63 1.15 -4.02
CA ALA A 18 -0.49 2.58 -3.75
C ALA A 18 -1.26 3.00 -2.48
N VAL A 19 -2.53 2.62 -2.35
CA VAL A 19 -3.40 3.02 -1.23
C VAL A 19 -2.91 2.44 0.10
N LEU A 20 -2.36 1.22 0.11
CA LEU A 20 -1.76 0.65 1.31
C LEU A 20 -0.54 1.45 1.79
N ARG A 21 0.11 2.23 0.93
CA ARG A 21 1.24 3.11 1.27
C ARG A 21 0.82 4.57 1.53
N SER A 22 -0.46 4.88 1.38
CA SER A 22 -0.99 6.20 1.69
C SER A 22 -0.87 6.50 3.18
N ARG A 23 -0.79 7.78 3.53
CA ARG A 23 -0.65 8.23 4.91
C ARG A 23 -1.85 7.78 5.74
N GLU A 24 -3.04 7.85 5.17
CA GLU A 24 -4.31 7.55 5.81
C GLU A 24 -4.38 6.08 6.22
N ILE A 25 -4.03 5.17 5.30
CA ILE A 25 -4.03 3.72 5.59
C ILE A 25 -2.89 3.36 6.55
N GLN A 26 -1.69 3.94 6.38
CA GLN A 26 -0.58 3.72 7.32
C GLN A 26 -0.92 4.21 8.74
N GLN A 27 -1.67 5.31 8.86
CA GLN A 27 -2.17 5.80 10.15
C GLN A 27 -3.20 4.86 10.77
N GLN A 28 -4.14 4.32 9.98
CA GLN A 28 -5.07 3.28 10.47
C GLN A 28 -4.29 2.08 11.03
N ILE A 29 -3.33 1.57 10.25
CA ILE A 29 -2.45 0.46 10.67
C ILE A 29 -1.71 0.80 11.97
N TYR A 30 -1.15 2.01 12.05
CA TYR A 30 -0.40 2.46 13.23
C TYR A 30 -1.29 2.54 14.48
N ASN A 31 -2.46 3.16 14.35
CA ASN A 31 -3.42 3.34 15.44
C ASN A 31 -4.03 2.03 15.95
N THR A 32 -3.92 0.95 15.19
CA THR A 32 -4.38 -0.37 15.63
C THR A 32 -3.37 -1.08 16.56
N ASN A 33 -2.15 -0.53 16.71
CA ASN A 33 -1.20 -0.99 17.72
C ASN A 33 -1.56 -0.36 19.08
N VAL A 34 -2.50 -0.99 19.78
CA VAL A 34 -2.77 -0.69 21.20
C VAL A 34 -1.56 -1.08 22.05
N GLY A 35 -0.78 -0.09 22.49
CA GLY A 35 0.06 -0.11 23.70
C GLY A 35 1.23 -1.10 23.78
N ASP A 36 1.39 -2.03 22.84
CA ASP A 36 2.49 -2.98 22.85
C ASP A 36 3.79 -2.33 22.36
N VAL A 37 4.88 -2.55 23.10
CA VAL A 37 6.24 -2.01 22.85
C VAL A 37 6.81 -2.44 21.49
N ILE A 38 6.15 -3.37 20.80
CA ILE A 38 6.51 -3.83 19.48
C ILE A 38 5.33 -3.63 18.52
N PRO A 39 5.45 -2.75 17.50
CA PRO A 39 4.40 -2.53 16.51
C PRO A 39 4.27 -3.78 15.63
N HIS A 40 3.37 -4.67 16.02
CA HIS A 40 3.05 -5.87 15.27
C HIS A 40 1.65 -5.74 14.69
N PHE A 41 1.59 -5.50 13.38
CA PHE A 41 0.33 -5.52 12.67
C PHE A 41 -0.22 -6.96 12.64
N LYS A 42 -1.18 -7.25 13.52
CA LYS A 42 -1.84 -8.57 13.62
C LYS A 42 -2.75 -8.77 12.42
N LYS A 43 -2.79 -10.01 11.90
CA LYS A 43 -3.66 -10.40 10.78
C LYS A 43 -5.14 -10.06 11.03
N GLN A 44 -5.58 -10.11 12.29
CA GLN A 44 -6.96 -9.78 12.71
C GLN A 44 -7.37 -8.34 12.41
N PHE A 45 -6.40 -7.43 12.22
CA PHE A 45 -6.68 -6.02 11.91
C PHE A 45 -6.76 -5.74 10.41
N LEU A 46 -6.39 -6.70 9.54
CA LEU A 46 -6.57 -6.55 8.10
C LEU A 46 -8.04 -6.36 7.74
N ASP A 47 -8.94 -7.11 8.39
CA ASP A 47 -10.38 -7.04 8.15
C ASP A 47 -11.02 -5.73 8.66
N GLN A 48 -10.26 -4.95 9.44
CA GLN A 48 -10.70 -3.65 9.99
C GLN A 48 -10.19 -2.46 9.16
N LEU A 49 -9.32 -2.68 8.18
CA LEU A 49 -8.80 -1.60 7.34
C LEU A 49 -9.88 -1.08 6.39
N LEU A 50 -10.18 0.21 6.50
CA LEU A 50 -11.11 0.88 5.63
C LEU A 50 -10.35 1.47 4.44
N ILE A 51 -10.44 0.80 3.30
CA ILE A 51 -9.81 1.20 2.04
C ILE A 51 -10.85 1.92 1.18
N PRO A 52 -10.59 3.15 0.71
CA PRO A 52 -11.47 3.82 -0.25
C PRO A 52 -11.43 3.09 -1.60
N ILE A 53 -12.59 2.84 -2.19
CA ILE A 53 -12.72 2.16 -3.49
C ILE A 53 -13.41 3.13 -4.47
N PRO A 54 -12.64 4.01 -5.14
CA PRO A 54 -13.19 4.90 -6.17
C PRO A 54 -13.51 4.12 -7.46
N GLU A 55 -14.05 4.80 -8.46
CA GLU A 55 -14.30 4.18 -9.78
C GLU A 55 -13.04 3.60 -10.41
N ARG A 56 -13.20 2.59 -11.27
CA ARG A 56 -12.09 1.81 -11.84
C ARG A 56 -11.07 2.67 -12.58
N SER A 57 -11.52 3.65 -13.36
CA SER A 57 -10.66 4.58 -14.11
C SER A 57 -9.75 5.40 -13.20
N ILE A 58 -10.27 5.82 -12.03
CA ILE A 58 -9.51 6.56 -11.01
C ILE A 58 -8.50 5.63 -10.34
N GLN A 59 -8.90 4.40 -10.01
CA GLN A 59 -7.98 3.41 -9.45
C GLN A 59 -6.80 3.15 -10.39
N GLU A 60 -7.05 2.96 -11.67
CA GLU A 60 -6.01 2.73 -12.69
C GLU A 60 -5.07 3.92 -12.82
N SER A 61 -5.63 5.13 -12.94
CA SER A 61 -4.84 6.36 -13.03
C SER A 61 -3.89 6.56 -11.85
N ILE A 62 -4.39 6.38 -10.62
CA ILE A 62 -3.59 6.50 -9.40
C ILE A 62 -2.56 5.37 -9.31
N GLY A 63 -3.00 4.14 -9.54
CA GLY A 63 -2.17 2.94 -9.40
C GLY A 63 -1.00 2.93 -10.38
N ASP A 64 -1.24 3.24 -11.65
CA ASP A 64 -0.21 3.28 -12.68
C ASP A 64 0.81 4.39 -12.43
N LEU A 65 0.33 5.60 -12.13
CA LEU A 65 1.21 6.73 -11.84
C LEU A 65 2.14 6.42 -10.67
N TYR A 66 1.57 5.97 -9.54
CA TYR A 66 2.34 5.67 -8.34
C TYR A 66 3.35 4.54 -8.58
N TYR A 67 2.96 3.50 -9.33
CA TYR A 67 3.82 2.38 -9.64
C TYR A 67 5.03 2.79 -10.49
N VAL A 68 4.80 3.57 -11.55
CA VAL A 68 5.89 4.08 -12.42
C VAL A 68 6.86 4.96 -11.65
N LEU A 69 6.35 5.85 -10.79
CA LEU A 69 7.19 6.69 -9.93
C LEU A 69 8.02 5.85 -8.95
N SER A 70 7.43 4.81 -8.37
CA SER A 70 8.12 3.88 -7.47
C SER A 70 9.26 3.14 -8.16
N LEU A 71 9.03 2.63 -9.37
CA LEU A 71 10.08 1.98 -10.18
C LEU A 71 11.23 2.92 -10.52
N LYS A 72 10.91 4.18 -10.88
CA LYS A 72 11.93 5.19 -11.17
C LYS A 72 12.76 5.52 -9.93
N ALA A 73 12.10 5.69 -8.77
CA ALA A 73 12.78 5.95 -7.51
C ALA A 73 13.72 4.79 -7.12
N GLU A 74 13.26 3.54 -7.26
CA GLU A 74 14.07 2.35 -6.99
C GLU A 74 15.29 2.28 -7.94
N ARG A 75 15.08 2.54 -9.23
CA ARG A 75 16.17 2.56 -10.22
C ARG A 75 17.21 3.62 -9.88
N ASN A 76 16.78 4.83 -9.53
CA ASN A 76 17.68 5.92 -9.15
C ASN A 76 18.48 5.57 -7.89
N LYS A 77 17.84 4.94 -6.90
CA LYS A 77 18.52 4.47 -5.70
C LYS A 77 19.62 3.46 -6.04
N LYS A 78 19.32 2.45 -6.88
CA LYS A 78 20.31 1.47 -7.35
C LYS A 78 21.47 2.14 -8.08
N ILE A 79 21.23 3.17 -8.88
CA ILE A 79 22.31 3.90 -9.56
C ILE A 79 23.21 4.60 -8.54
N ASN A 80 22.63 5.30 -7.57
CA ASN A 80 23.38 6.00 -6.53
C ASN A 80 24.18 5.04 -5.63
N ASP A 81 23.64 3.86 -5.32
CA ASP A 81 24.31 2.86 -4.48
C ASP A 81 25.49 2.16 -5.22
N ASN A 82 25.57 2.27 -6.55
CA ASN A 82 26.64 1.71 -7.38
C ASN A 82 27.70 2.75 -7.79
N LEU A 83 27.61 3.99 -7.29
CA LEU A 83 28.55 5.10 -7.49
C LEU A 83 29.32 5.37 -6.20
#